data_AF-A0A7X3PZY2-F1
#
_entry.id   AF-A0A7X3PZY2-F1
#
_cell.length_a   1.000
_cell.length_b   1.000
_cell.length_c   1.000
_cell.angle_alpha   90.00
_cell.angle_beta   90.00
_cell.angle_gamma   90.00
#
_symmetry.space_group_name_H-M   'P 1'
#
loop_
_entity.id
_entity.type
_entity.pdbx_description
1 polymer ?
#
loop_
_entity_poly.entity_id
_entity_poly.type
_entity_poly.pdbx_seq_one_letter_code
_entity_poly.pdbx_strand_id
1 'polypeptide(L)' 'MTGWSKCPAVESVPGKVSGNWVFKGTRLPVYTLFENLAAGATIHDFIEWFGGVDESEVEAVLEHVAQELRAQVTHEHSVR' A
#
# COMPACT_ATOMS: atom_id res chain seq x y z
N MET A 1 -11.83 -5.51 2.62
CA MET A 1 -10.81 -5.87 1.62
C MET A 1 -10.43 -4.57 0.93
N THR A 2 -9.19 -4.12 1.05
CA THR A 2 -8.76 -2.82 0.50
C THR A 2 -8.97 -2.80 -1.01
N GLY A 3 -9.69 -1.80 -1.52
CA GLY A 3 -9.94 -1.61 -2.94
C GLY A 3 -8.70 -1.10 -3.69
N TRP A 4 -7.60 -1.86 -3.67
CA TRP A 4 -6.29 -1.47 -4.23
C TRP A 4 -6.33 -1.05 -5.70
N SER A 5 -7.35 -1.48 -6.46
CA SER A 5 -7.57 -1.06 -7.84
C SER A 5 -7.72 0.45 -8.03
N LYS A 6 -7.98 1.21 -6.95
CA LYS A 6 -8.04 2.69 -6.97
C LYS A 6 -6.72 3.37 -6.60
N CYS A 7 -5.71 2.63 -6.15
CA CYS A 7 -4.41 3.19 -5.79
C CYS A 7 -3.45 3.08 -6.99
N PRO A 8 -3.00 4.19 -7.61
CA PRO A 8 -2.18 4.15 -8.82
C PRO A 8 -0.73 3.71 -8.58
N ALA A 9 -0.28 3.72 -7.31
CA ALA A 9 1.06 3.33 -6.90
C ALA A 9 1.27 1.81 -6.84
N VAL A 10 0.20 1.02 -7.01
CA VAL A 10 0.26 -0.44 -6.91
C VAL A 10 -0.35 -1.10 -8.13
N GLU A 11 0.08 -2.33 -8.40
CA GLU A 11 -0.49 -3.16 -9.45
C GLU A 11 -0.57 -4.62 -9.00
N SER A 12 -1.51 -5.35 -9.61
CA SER A 12 -1.62 -6.80 -9.49
C SER A 12 -1.65 -7.38 -10.90
N VAL A 13 -0.58 -8.07 -11.29
CA VAL A 13 -0.43 -8.64 -12.64
C VAL A 13 -0.38 -10.17 -12.51
N PRO A 14 -1.25 -10.94 -13.22
CA PRO A 14 -1.18 -12.40 -13.22
C PRO A 14 0.24 -12.90 -13.56
N GLY A 15 0.78 -13.79 -12.71
CA GLY A 15 2.14 -14.32 -12.87
C GLY A 15 3.26 -13.45 -12.30
N LYS A 16 3.00 -12.19 -11.93
CA LYS A 16 3.95 -11.35 -11.19
C LYS A 16 3.72 -11.53 -9.69
N VAL A 17 4.70 -12.12 -8.99
CA VAL A 17 4.61 -12.42 -7.55
C VAL A 17 3.29 -13.12 -7.20
N SER A 18 2.90 -14.11 -8.00
CA SER A 18 1.65 -14.87 -7.86
C SER A 18 0.35 -14.02 -7.86
N GLY A 19 0.38 -12.82 -8.44
CA GLY A 19 -0.77 -11.91 -8.46
C GLY A 19 -0.95 -11.11 -7.16
N ASN A 20 0.05 -11.09 -6.28
CA ASN A 20 0.03 -10.19 -5.13
C ASN A 20 0.15 -8.73 -5.58
N TRP A 21 -0.45 -7.83 -4.80
CA TRP A 21 -0.26 -6.39 -4.96
C TRP A 21 1.19 -6.02 -4.69
N VAL A 22 1.81 -5.40 -5.68
CA VAL A 22 3.18 -4.90 -5.63
C VAL A 22 3.19 -3.40 -5.92
N PHE A 23 4.25 -2.71 -5.49
CA PHE A 23 4.51 -1.36 -5.98
C PHE A 23 4.68 -1.41 -7.50
N LYS A 24 4.02 -0.48 -8.18
CA LYS A 24 3.97 -0.45 -9.64
C LYS A 24 5.36 -0.41 -10.24
N GLY A 25 5.61 -1.23 -11.27
CA GLY A 25 6.93 -1.31 -11.90
C GLY A 25 7.97 -2.12 -11.11
N THR A 26 7.69 -2.51 -9.86
CA THR A 26 8.59 -3.31 -9.03
C THR A 26 8.06 -4.73 -8.81
N ARG A 27 8.85 -5.62 -8.22
CA ARG A 27 8.34 -6.90 -7.67
C ARG A 27 8.15 -6.84 -6.15
N LEU A 28 8.18 -5.65 -5.56
CA LEU A 28 8.14 -5.43 -4.12
C LEU A 28 6.70 -5.50 -3.64
N PRO A 29 6.33 -6.49 -2.79
CA PRO A 29 4.98 -6.60 -2.29
C PRO A 29 4.59 -5.45 -1.38
N VAL A 30 3.34 -4.98 -1.49
CA VAL A 30 2.84 -3.86 -0.68
C VAL A 30 2.84 -4.18 0.81
N TYR A 31 2.58 -5.44 1.19
CA TYR A 31 2.59 -5.85 2.60
C TYR A 31 3.98 -5.67 3.25
N THR A 32 5.06 -5.72 2.47
CA THR A 32 6.43 -5.51 2.98
C THR A 32 6.60 -4.11 3.55
N LEU A 33 5.94 -3.08 3.00
CA LEU A 33 5.93 -1.74 3.60
C LEU A 33 5.41 -1.80 5.04
N PHE A 34 4.23 -2.38 5.24
CA PHE A 34 3.57 -2.42 6.55
C PHE A 34 4.34 -3.28 7.56
N GLU A 35 4.94 -4.39 7.13
CA GLU A 35 5.81 -5.21 7.97
C GLU A 35 7.04 -4.43 8.46
N ASN A 36 7.68 -3.64 7.58
CA ASN A 36 8.85 -2.84 7.95
C ASN A 36 8.47 -1.66 8.86
N LEU A 37 7.36 -0.96 8.58
CA LEU A 37 6.85 0.10 9.44
C LEU A 37 6.48 -0.45 10.83
N ALA A 38 5.87 -1.64 10.91
CA ALA A 38 5.56 -2.30 12.17
C ALA A 38 6.83 -2.71 12.95
N ALA A 39 7.93 -3.01 12.26
CA ALA A 39 9.23 -3.28 12.85
C ALA A 39 9.99 -2.00 13.27
N GLY A 40 9.42 -0.81 13.04
CA GLY A 40 9.98 0.48 13.44
C GLY A 40 10.82 1.18 12.37
N ALA A 41 10.82 0.69 11.12
CA ALA A 41 11.45 1.39 10.01
C ALA A 41 10.70 2.69 9.69
N THR A 42 11.43 3.69 9.23
CA THR A 42 10.86 4.90 8.62
C THR A 42 10.58 4.68 7.13
N ILE A 43 9.83 5.60 6.51
CA ILE A 43 9.64 5.62 5.05
C ILE A 43 10.99 5.76 4.34
N HIS A 44 11.87 6.60 4.88
CA HIS A 44 13.21 6.81 4.33
C HIS A 44 14.03 5.52 4.35
N ASP A 45 14.07 4.80 5.48
CA ASP A 45 14.77 3.52 5.59
C ASP A 45 14.27 2.51 4.54
N PHE A 46 12.94 2.43 4.36
CA PHE A 46 12.32 1.53 3.39
C PHE A 46 12.76 1.82 1.95
N ILE A 47 12.78 3.09 1.56
CA ILE A 47 13.21 3.53 0.22
C ILE A 47 14.69 3.21 0.01
N GLU A 48 15.53 3.48 1.01
CA GLU A 48 16.96 3.19 0.95
C GLU A 48 17.23 1.68 0.80
N TRP A 49 16.46 0.81 1.45
CA TRP A 49 16.69 -0.64 1.42
C TRP A 49 16.20 -1.31 0.14
N PHE A 50 15.02 -0.94 -0.36
CA PHE A 50 14.38 -1.66 -1.46
C PHE A 50 14.61 -1.01 -2.82
N GLY A 51 14.71 0.33 -2.86
CA GLY A 51 14.83 1.09 -4.10
C GLY A 51 13.68 0.85 -5.09
N GLY A 52 13.63 1.66 -6.15
CA GLY A 52 12.61 1.53 -7.20
C GLY A 52 11.18 1.87 -6.76
N VAL A 53 11.02 2.44 -5.56
CA VAL A 53 9.79 3.05 -5.06
C VAL A 53 10.14 4.44 -4.56
N ASP A 54 9.37 5.44 -4.98
CA ASP A 54 9.55 6.82 -4.53
C ASP A 54 8.70 7.12 -3.30
N GLU A 55 9.09 8.15 -2.53
CA GLU A 55 8.37 8.57 -1.32
C GLU A 55 6.89 8.86 -1.60
N SER A 56 6.59 9.53 -2.72
CA SER A 56 5.20 9.80 -3.14
C SER A 56 4.37 8.53 -3.41
N GLU A 57 5.00 7.42 -3.82
CA GLU A 57 4.31 6.15 -4.03
C GLU A 57 4.01 5.46 -2.69
N VAL A 58 4.93 5.54 -1.74
CA VAL A 58 4.72 5.07 -0.36
C VAL A 58 3.60 5.88 0.30
N GLU A 59 3.63 7.20 0.20
CA GLU A 59 2.58 8.10 0.71
C GLU A 59 1.21 7.78 0.08
N ALA A 60 1.16 7.56 -1.24
CA ALA A 60 -0.07 7.20 -1.93
C ALA A 60 -0.68 5.87 -1.42
N VAL A 61 0.16 4.89 -1.07
CA VAL A 61 -0.29 3.63 -0.45
C VAL A 61 -0.85 3.88 0.95
N LEU A 62 -0.14 4.65 1.78
CA LEU A 62 -0.57 4.96 3.14
C LEU A 62 -1.88 5.76 3.18
N GLU A 63 -1.99 6.78 2.33
CA GLU A 63 -3.20 7.60 2.21
C GLU A 63 -4.38 6.77 1.69
N HIS A 64 -4.16 5.87 0.73
CA HIS A 64 -5.21 4.97 0.25
C HIS A 64 -5.79 4.13 1.38
N VAL A 65 -4.93 3.53 2.23
CA VAL A 65 -5.39 2.76 3.39
C VAL A 65 -6.12 3.65 4.39
N ALA A 66 -5.60 4.83 4.69
CA ALA A 66 -6.27 5.77 5.60
C ALA A 66 -7.67 6.18 5.11
N GLN A 67 -7.83 6.43 3.81
CA GLN A 67 -9.11 6.79 3.21
C GLN A 67 -10.11 5.62 3.22
N GLU A 68 -9.67 4.40 2.90
CA GLU A 68 -10.53 3.21 2.96
C GLU A 68 -11.00 2.93 4.40
N LEU A 69 -10.15 3.18 5.41
CA LEU A 69 -10.52 3.06 6.82
C LEU A 69 -11.52 4.16 7.24
N ARG A 70 -11.31 5.42 6.82
CA ARG A 70 -12.26 6.52 7.07
C ARG A 70 -13.63 6.25 6.43
N ALA A 71 -13.66 5.67 5.23
CA ALA A 71 -14.89 5.33 4.53
C ALA A 71 -15.71 4.27 5.29
N GLN A 72 -15.04 3.30 5.94
CA GLN A 72 -15.72 2.28 6.76
C GLN A 72 -16.40 2.89 8.00
N VAL A 73 -15.75 3.84 8.68
CA VAL A 73 -16.32 4.55 9.83
C VAL A 73 -17.55 5.38 9.44
N THR A 74 -17.57 5.91 8.22
CA THR A 74 -18.73 6.65 7.70
C THR A 74 -19.91 5.71 7.39
N HIS A 75 -19.63 4.52 6.87
CA HIS A 75 -20.65 3.51 6.58
C HIS A 75 -21.32 2.96 7.85
N GLU A 76 -20.57 2.73 8.92
CA GLU A 76 -21.14 2.22 10.19
C GLU A 76 -22.08 3.22 10.87
N HIS A 77 -21.82 4.52 10.75
CA HIS A 77 -22.73 5.55 11.27
C HIS A 77 -24.00 5.74 10.45
N SER A 78 -24.01 5.35 9.17
CA SER A 78 -25.19 5.47 8.30
C SER A 78 -26.16 4.27 8.39
N VAL A 79 -25.74 3.17 9.02
CA VAL A 79 -26.53 1.93 9.16
C VAL A 79 -27.13 1.79 10.57
N ARG A 80 -26.82 2.72 11.48
CA ARG A 80 -27.36 2.78 12.84
C ARG A 80 -28.48 3.81 12.94
#